data_AF-A0A2N1MDW3-F1
#
_entry.id   AF-A0A2N1MDW3-F1
#
_cell.length_a   1.000
_cell.length_b   1.000
_cell.length_c   1.000
_cell.angle_alpha   90.00
_cell.angle_beta   90.00
_cell.angle_gamma   90.00
#
_symmetry.space_group_name_H-M   'P 1'
#
loop_
_entity.id
_entity.type
_entity.pdbx_description
1 polymer ?
#
loop_
_entity_poly.entity_id
_entity_poly.type
_entity_poly.pdbx_seq_one_letter_code
_entity_poly.pdbx_strand_id
1 'polypeptide(L)' 'LNYTSCQVYHLIKQLSLHKSFNNIYMNNFFSNINLFKFLRNHNYGVCGTVRTNSSKFLNSLKVKKKLDWNTFSGIVVD' A
#
# COMPACT_ATOMS: atom_id res chain seq x y z
N LEU A 1 7.86 -9.83 11.77
CA LEU A 1 6.59 -9.14 11.40
C LEU A 1 5.98 -8.56 12.68
N ASN A 2 5.21 -7.46 12.62
CA ASN A 2 4.47 -6.97 13.80
C ASN A 2 3.11 -7.67 13.92
N TYR A 3 2.41 -7.51 15.05
CA TYR A 3 1.12 -8.17 15.31
C TYR A 3 0.11 -7.93 14.17
N THR A 4 -0.09 -6.68 13.76
CA THR A 4 -0.99 -6.31 12.65
C THR A 4 -0.62 -7.01 11.34
N SER A 5 0.68 -7.14 11.03
CA SER A 5 1.16 -7.84 9.84
C SER A 5 0.86 -9.33 9.90
N CYS A 6 0.94 -9.96 11.07
CA CYS A 6 0.57 -11.36 11.25
C CYS A 6 -0.94 -11.57 11.03
N GLN A 7 -1.79 -10.63 11.51
CA GLN A 7 -3.23 -10.66 11.26
C GLN A 7 -3.55 -10.55 9.76
N VAL A 8 -2.93 -9.60 9.07
CA VAL A 8 -3.08 -9.45 7.61
C VAL A 8 -2.66 -10.73 6.88
N TYR A 9 -1.54 -11.33 7.26
CA TYR A 9 -1.09 -12.58 6.65
C TYR A 9 -2.03 -13.76 6.93
N HIS A 10 -2.60 -13.85 8.13
CA HIS A 10 -3.61 -14.85 8.47
C HIS A 10 -4.84 -14.75 7.55
N LEU A 11 -5.33 -13.53 7.32
CA LEU A 11 -6.45 -13.28 6.40
C LEU A 11 -6.11 -13.64 4.95
N ILE A 12 -4.91 -13.27 4.48
CA ILE A 12 -4.45 -13.62 3.13
C ILE A 12 -4.41 -15.14 2.93
N LYS A 13 -3.96 -15.89 3.93
CA LYS A 13 -3.92 -17.36 3.88
C LYS A 13 -5.32 -17.97 3.76
N GLN A 14 -6.31 -17.43 4.46
CA GLN A 14 -7.70 -17.87 4.34
C GLN A 14 -8.25 -17.63 2.93
N LEU A 15 -7.86 -16.53 2.27
CA LEU A 15 -8.28 -16.20 0.90
C LEU A 15 -7.63 -17.09 -0.17
N SER A 16 -6.44 -17.63 0.10
CA SER A 16 -5.66 -18.43 -0.86
C SER A 16 -6.27 -19.79 -1.24
N LEU A 17 -7.45 -20.14 -0.69
CA LEU A 17 -8.23 -21.31 -1.10
C LEU A 17 -8.73 -21.22 -2.56
N HIS A 18 -8.87 -20.00 -3.12
CA HIS A 18 -9.25 -19.79 -4.52
C HIS A 18 -8.06 -19.23 -5.33
N LYS A 19 -7.57 -20.05 -6.27
CA LYS A 19 -6.20 -20.06 -6.80
C LYS A 19 -5.84 -19.03 -7.90
N SER A 20 -6.51 -17.90 -8.01
CA SER A 20 -6.24 -16.94 -9.09
C SER A 20 -5.96 -15.53 -8.57
N PHE A 21 -4.68 -15.19 -8.48
CA PHE A 21 -4.15 -13.82 -8.36
C PHE A 21 -4.66 -12.99 -7.16
N ASN A 22 -4.03 -13.16 -6.00
CA ASN A 22 -4.30 -12.32 -4.84
C ASN A 22 -3.45 -11.05 -4.90
N ASN A 23 -3.87 -10.10 -5.73
CA ASN A 23 -3.40 -8.71 -5.62
C ASN A 23 -4.07 -8.08 -4.41
N ILE A 24 -3.29 -7.86 -3.34
CA ILE A 24 -3.81 -7.36 -2.08
C ILE A 24 -3.62 -5.85 -2.02
N TYR A 25 -4.72 -5.13 -1.84
CA TYR A 25 -4.73 -3.68 -1.65
C TYR A 25 -4.90 -3.35 -0.17
N MET A 26 -3.98 -2.56 0.38
CA MET A 26 -3.94 -2.25 1.81
C MET A 26 -3.99 -0.74 2.08
N ASN A 27 -4.75 -0.36 3.10
CA ASN A 27 -4.69 0.98 3.65
C ASN A 27 -3.41 1.17 4.50
N ASN A 28 -2.98 2.41 4.69
CA ASN A 28 -1.76 2.82 5.38
C ASN A 28 -1.61 2.33 6.83
N PHE A 29 -2.70 1.88 7.45
CA PHE A 29 -2.68 1.27 8.78
C PHE A 29 -2.07 -0.14 8.76
N PHE A 30 -2.33 -0.87 7.68
CA PHE A 30 -1.89 -2.26 7.49
C PHE A 30 -0.63 -2.37 6.62
N SER A 31 -0.31 -1.33 5.87
CA SER A 31 0.87 -1.29 5.00
C SER A 31 2.17 -1.10 5.78
N ASN A 32 3.11 -2.02 5.57
CA ASN A 32 4.47 -1.95 6.13
C ASN A 32 5.46 -2.51 5.10
N ILE A 33 6.58 -1.82 4.90
CA ILE A 33 7.68 -2.25 3.99
C ILE A 33 8.12 -3.68 4.30
N ASN A 34 8.24 -4.05 5.58
CA ASN A 34 8.67 -5.41 5.96
C ASN A 34 7.61 -6.46 5.59
N LEU A 35 6.32 -6.12 5.71
CA LEU A 35 5.22 -6.99 5.28
C LEU A 35 5.22 -7.14 3.76
N PHE A 36 5.45 -6.06 3.02
CA PHE A 36 5.48 -6.09 1.55
C PHE A 36 6.62 -6.98 1.03
N LYS A 37 7.82 -6.86 1.63
CA LYS A 37 8.95 -7.75 1.32
C LYS A 37 8.61 -9.21 1.60
N PHE A 38 8.01 -9.48 2.77
CA PHE A 38 7.60 -10.83 3.14
C PHE A 38 6.58 -11.42 2.16
N LEU A 39 5.55 -10.67 1.80
CA LEU A 39 4.50 -11.10 0.88
C LEU A 39 5.02 -11.29 -0.55
N ARG A 40 5.93 -10.42 -1.01
CA ARG A 40 6.60 -10.57 -2.31
C ARG A 40 7.41 -11.86 -2.39
N ASN A 41 8.14 -12.22 -1.34
CA ASN A 41 8.88 -13.48 -1.26
C ASN A 41 7.95 -14.72 -1.28
N HIS A 42 6.67 -14.53 -0.97
CA HIS A 42 5.63 -15.58 -1.03
C HIS A 42 4.76 -15.46 -2.29
N ASN A 43 5.21 -14.74 -3.32
CA ASN A 43 4.53 -14.55 -4.61
C ASN A 43 3.16 -13.86 -4.54
N TYR A 44 2.94 -13.01 -3.54
CA TYR A 44 1.75 -12.14 -3.50
C TYR A 44 2.04 -10.79 -4.16
N GLY A 45 1.12 -10.34 -5.01
CA GLY A 45 1.08 -8.95 -5.47
C GLY A 45 0.49 -8.08 -4.36
N VAL A 46 1.16 -6.98 -4.01
CA VAL A 46 0.69 -6.09 -2.94
C VAL A 46 0.80 -4.64 -3.37
N CYS A 47 -0.28 -3.90 -3.16
CA CYS A 47 -0.35 -2.46 -3.33
C CYS A 47 -0.88 -1.84 -2.04
N GLY A 48 -0.44 -0.63 -1.71
CA GLY A 48 -1.01 0.07 -0.57
C GLY A 48 -0.55 1.50 -0.44
N THR A 49 -1.22 2.20 0.44
CA THR A 49 -0.88 3.59 0.76
C THR A 49 0.11 3.64 1.92
N VAL A 50 0.92 4.69 1.98
CA VAL A 50 1.92 4.86 3.06
C VAL A 50 1.72 6.18 3.77
N ARG A 51 2.03 6.21 5.07
CA ARG A 51 2.04 7.46 5.84
C ARG A 51 3.30 8.25 5.50
N THR A 52 3.12 9.48 5.03
CA THR A 52 4.22 10.43 4.73
C THR A 52 5.06 10.78 5.96
N ASN A 53 4.48 10.67 7.15
CA ASN A 53 5.16 10.92 8.43
C ASN A 53 6.08 9.77 8.89
N SER A 54 6.16 8.66 8.14
CA SER A 54 7.09 7.58 8.47
C SER A 54 8.54 8.04 8.34
N SER A 55 9.40 7.67 9.29
CA SER A 55 10.85 7.91 9.20
C SER A 55 11.50 7.24 7.99
N LYS A 56 10.88 6.17 7.48
CA LYS A 56 11.34 5.44 6.29
C LYS A 56 10.83 6.03 4.97
N PHE A 57 9.96 7.04 5.03
CA PHE A 57 9.44 7.69 3.84
C PHE A 57 10.47 8.68 3.30
N LEU A 58 10.85 8.50 2.03
CA LEU A 58 11.89 9.31 1.39
C LEU A 58 11.51 10.80 1.37
N ASN A 59 12.41 11.65 1.84
CA ASN A 59 12.19 13.09 1.87
C ASN A 59 12.01 13.70 0.47
N SER A 60 12.58 13.08 -0.56
CA SER A 60 12.39 13.49 -1.97
C SER A 60 10.95 13.28 -2.45
N LEU A 61 10.21 12.33 -1.86
CA LEU A 61 8.80 12.06 -2.19
C LEU A 61 7.83 12.88 -1.31
N LYS A 62 8.34 13.60 -0.30
CA LYS A 62 7.49 14.44 0.56
C LYS A 62 7.14 15.71 -0.20
N VAL A 63 5.86 15.88 -0.49
CA VAL A 63 5.34 17.14 -1.01
C VAL A 63 5.34 18.16 0.13
N LYS A 64 6.26 19.13 0.09
CA LYS A 64 6.41 20.18 1.12
C LYS A 64 5.43 21.34 0.97
N LYS A 65 4.88 21.53 -0.23
CA LYS A 65 3.93 22.61 -0.53
C LYS A 65 2.50 22.12 -0.36
N LYS A 66 1.64 23.01 0.13
CA LYS A 66 0.20 22.90 -0.09
C LYS A 66 0.01 22.92 -1.60
N LEU A 67 -0.36 21.78 -2.18
CA LEU A 67 -0.72 21.74 -3.60
C LEU A 67 -1.98 22.58 -3.74
N ASP A 68 -1.91 23.70 -4.44
CA ASP A 68 -3.09 24.40 -4.92
C ASP A 68 -3.78 23.44 -5.87
N TRP A 69 -4.82 22.79 -5.37
CA TRP A 69 -5.58 21.79 -6.10
C TRP A 69 -6.41 22.49 -7.17
N ASN A 70 -5.77 23.03 -8.20
CA ASN A 70 -6.44 23.50 -9.40
C ASN A 70 -6.86 22.29 -10.25
N THR A 71 -7.92 21.62 -9.82
CA THR A 71 -8.65 20.61 -10.62
C THR A 71 -9.46 21.26 -11.75
N PHE A 72 -9.53 22.59 -11.82
CA PHE A 72 -10.24 23.31 -12.88
C PHE A 72 -9.52 23.31 -14.25
N SER A 73 -8.25 22.92 -14.33
CA SER A 73 -7.52 22.81 -15.61
C SER A 73 -7.54 21.40 -16.22
N GLY A 74 -8.24 20.45 -15.59
CA GLY A 74 -8.57 19.18 -16.23
C GLY A 74 -9.59 19.44 -17.33
N ILE A 75 -9.14 19.61 -18.58
CA ILE A 75 -10.02 19.61 -19.73
C ILE A 75 -10.67 18.23 -19.78
N VAL A 76 -11.99 18.18 -19.57
CA VAL A 76 -12.78 17.00 -19.91
C VAL A 76 -12.75 16.91 -21.43
N VAL A 77 -12.08 15.88 -21.94
CA VAL A 77 -12.12 15.54 -23.36
C VAL A 77 -13.32 14.61 -23.52
N ASP A 78 -14.39 15.12 -24.12
CA ASP A 78 -15.49 14.30 -24.66
C ASP A 78 -15.01 13.52 -25.90
#